data_AF-F0GDB0-F1
#
_entry.id   AF-F0GDB0-F1
#
_cell.length_a   1.000
_cell.length_b   1.000
_cell.length_c   1.000
_cell.angle_alpha   90.00
_cell.angle_beta   90.00
_cell.angle_gamma   90.00
#
_symmetry.space_group_name_H-M   'P 1'
#
loop_
_entity.id
_entity.type
_entity.pdbx_description
1 polymer ?
#
loop_
_entity_poly.entity_id
_entity_poly.type
_entity_poly.pdbx_seq_one_letter_code
_entity_poly.pdbx_strand_id
1 'polypeptide(L)' 'MSSLPVIARDSEPDAALHVRLDAALDRVLADERVVGAVVMVARDGELRYARAAGLADRE' A
#
# COMPACT_ATOMS: atom_id res chain seq x y z
N MET A 1 34.24 1.76 1.00
CA MET A 1 33.04 0.91 0.89
C MET A 1 31.85 1.85 0.74
N SER A 2 31.50 2.20 -0.50
CA SER A 2 30.41 3.14 -0.76
C SER A 2 29.09 2.37 -0.73
N SER A 3 28.36 2.50 0.37
CA SER A 3 26.96 2.06 0.43
C SER A 3 26.13 3.06 -0.36
N LEU A 4 25.92 2.76 -1.64
CA LEU A 4 24.82 3.36 -2.40
C LEU A 4 23.52 3.02 -1.67
N PRO A 5 22.53 3.93 -1.64
CA PRO A 5 21.28 3.66 -0.96
C PRO A 5 20.66 2.43 -1.61
N VAL A 6 20.35 1.42 -0.80
CA VAL A 6 19.42 0.37 -1.19
C VAL A 6 18.09 1.07 -1.42
N ILE A 7 17.87 1.52 -2.65
CA ILE A 7 16.53 1.54 -3.22
C ILE A 7 16.08 0.09 -3.11
N ALA A 8 15.30 -0.21 -2.07
CA ALA A 8 14.70 -1.51 -1.86
C ALA A 8 14.02 -1.87 -3.18
N ARG A 9 14.61 -2.81 -3.90
CA ARG A 9 13.98 -3.34 -5.11
C ARG A 9 12.76 -4.06 -4.59
N ASP A 10 11.57 -3.65 -5.01
CA ASP A 10 10.35 -4.37 -4.67
C ASP A 10 10.59 -5.85 -4.99
N SER A 11 10.61 -6.67 -3.94
CA SER A 11 10.76 -8.10 -4.11
C SER A 11 9.48 -8.59 -4.81
N GLU A 12 9.54 -9.64 -5.64
CA GLU A 12 8.33 -10.20 -6.27
C GLU A 12 7.17 -10.43 -5.27
N PRO A 13 7.41 -10.90 -4.03
CA PRO A 13 6.37 -10.98 -3.00
C PRO A 13 5.73 -9.64 -2.62
N ASP A 14 6.52 -8.56 -2.60
CA ASP A 14 6.04 -7.21 -2.28
C ASP A 14 5.23 -6.66 -3.47
N ALA A 15 5.69 -6.85 -4.71
CA ALA A 15 4.90 -6.50 -5.89
C ALA A 15 3.53 -7.21 -5.91
N ALA A 16 3.50 -8.51 -5.60
CA ALA A 16 2.25 -9.25 -5.48
C ALA A 16 1.38 -8.82 -4.29
N LEU A 17 1.98 -8.31 -3.20
CA LEU A 17 1.25 -7.70 -2.08
C LEU A 17 0.59 -6.40 -2.50
N HIS A 18 1.34 -5.50 -3.16
CA HIS A 18 0.83 -4.22 -3.69
C HIS A 18 -0.37 -4.44 -4.61
N VAL A 19 -0.24 -5.29 -5.63
CA VAL A 19 -1.33 -5.56 -6.59
C VAL A 19 -2.61 -6.03 -5.89
N ARG A 20 -2.49 -6.92 -4.89
CA ARG A 20 -3.66 -7.44 -4.17
C ARG A 20 -4.30 -6.41 -3.25
N LEU A 21 -3.50 -5.62 -2.53
CA LEU A 21 -4.02 -4.57 -1.65
C LEU A 21 -4.66 -3.44 -2.45
N ASP A 22 -4.04 -3.04 -3.55
CA ASP A 22 -4.60 -2.00 -4.42
C ASP A 22 -5.92 -2.43 -5.03
N ALA A 23 -6.00 -3.66 -5.58
CA ALA A 23 -7.25 -4.19 -6.12
C ALA A 23 -8.36 -4.28 -5.06
N ALA A 24 -8.02 -4.64 -3.81
CA ALA A 24 -8.98 -4.69 -2.72
C ALA A 24 -9.47 -3.28 -2.31
N LEU A 25 -8.56 -2.32 -2.19
CA LEU A 25 -8.88 -0.93 -1.85
C LEU A 25 -9.73 -0.27 -2.94
N ASP A 26 -9.34 -0.45 -4.20
CA ASP A 26 -10.07 0.11 -5.34
C ASP A 26 -11.47 -0.47 -5.42
N ARG A 27 -11.64 -1.77 -5.15
CA ARG A 27 -12.95 -2.41 -5.09
C ARG A 27 -13.84 -1.85 -3.98
N VAL A 28 -13.33 -1.73 -2.74
CA VAL A 28 -14.18 -1.26 -1.62
C VAL A 28 -14.56 0.21 -1.75
N LEU A 29 -13.72 1.02 -2.40
CA LEU A 29 -14.02 2.41 -2.74
C LEU A 29 -15.05 2.49 -3.87
N ALA A 30 -14.88 1.70 -4.93
CA ALA A 30 -15.82 1.66 -6.05
C ALA A 30 -17.20 1.12 -5.64
N ASP A 31 -17.23 0.15 -4.73
CA ASP A 31 -18.46 -0.38 -4.14
C ASP A 31 -19.07 0.59 -3.09
N GLU A 32 -18.50 1.79 -2.88
CA GLU A 32 -18.91 2.81 -1.90
C GLU A 32 -19.05 2.27 -0.47
N ARG A 33 -18.31 1.20 -0.14
CA ARG A 33 -18.37 0.56 1.18
C ARG A 33 -17.62 1.34 2.24
N VAL A 34 -16.65 2.15 1.82
CA VAL A 34 -15.84 3.04 2.65
C VAL A 34 -15.64 4.37 1.91
N VAL A 35 -15.49 5.47 2.66
CA VAL A 35 -15.17 6.80 2.09
C VAL A 35 -13.68 6.92 1.77
N GLY A 36 -12.83 6.41 2.66
CA GLY A 36 -11.39 6.37 2.51
C GLY A 36 -10.71 5.48 3.55
N ALA A 37 -9.45 5.18 3.32
CA ALA A 37 -8.62 4.36 4.19
C ALA A 37 -7.13 4.73 4.07
N VAL A 38 -6.40 4.53 5.16
CA VAL A 38 -4.93 4.51 5.17
C VAL A 38 -4.48 3.12 5.60
N VAL A 39 -3.67 2.47 4.78
CA VAL A 39 -3.16 1.11 5.03
C VAL A 39 -1.64 1.13 5.04
N MET A 40 -1.07 0.52 6.06
CA MET A 40 0.37 0.33 6.22
C MET A 40 0.66 -1.13 6.54
N VAL A 41 1.63 -1.73 5.86
CA VAL A 41 2.07 -3.12 6.12
C VAL A 41 3.56 -3.12 6.35
N ALA A 42 3.96 -3.60 7.54
CA ALA A 42 5.35 -3.81 7.89
C ALA A 42 5.66 -5.31 7.96
N ARG A 43 6.83 -5.70 7.47
CA ARG A 43 7.38 -7.05 7.60
C ARG A 43 8.81 -6.94 8.09
N ASP A 44 9.14 -7.67 9.14
CA ASP A 44 10.48 -7.65 9.75
C ASP A 44 10.93 -6.23 10.17
N GLY A 45 9.98 -5.40 10.60
CA GLY A 45 10.24 -4.01 10.99
C GLY A 45 10.38 -3.03 9.82
N GLU A 46 10.33 -3.51 8.58
CA GLU A 46 10.41 -2.67 7.38
C GLU A 46 9.01 -2.42 6.80
N LEU A 47 8.72 -1.16 6.46
CA LEU A 47 7.49 -0.79 5.77
C LEU A 47 7.55 -1.24 4.31
N ARG A 48 6.66 -2.15 3.91
CA ARG A 48 6.63 -2.75 2.56
C ARG A 48 5.47 -2.25 1.70
N TYR A 49 4.41 -1.75 2.34
CA TYR A 49 3.27 -1.15 1.68
C TYR A 49 2.75 0.02 2.52
N ALA A 50 2.48 1.14 1.86
CA ALA A 50 1.78 2.26 2.48
C ALA A 50 0.95 2.98 1.41
N ARG A 51 -0.34 3.14 1.66
CA ARG A 51 -1.25 3.86 0.76
C ARG A 51 -2.36 4.55 1.54
N ALA A 52 -2.66 5.78 1.14
CA ALA A 52 -3.91 6.46 1.43
C ALA A 52 -4.79 6.38 0.18
N ALA A 53 -6.05 5.99 0.33
CA ALA A 53 -7.00 5.84 -0.76
C ALA A 53 -8.38 6.38 -0.36
N GLY A 54 -9.10 6.99 -1.31
CA GLY A 54 -10.38 7.64 -1.07
C GLY A 54 -10.25 9.03 -0.46
N LEU A 55 -11.30 9.47 0.23
CA LEU A 55 -11.41 10.80 0.84
C LEU A 55 -11.39 10.71 2.36
N ALA A 56 -10.98 11.79 3.03
CA ALA A 56 -11.07 11.91 4.49
C ALA A 56 -12.52 12.10 4.95
N ASP A 57 -13.34 12.73 4.09
CA ASP A 57 -14.75 13.03 4.34
C ASP A 57 -15.51 13.03 3.00
N ARG A 58 -16.83 12.90 3.03
CA ARG A 58 -17.71 12.87 1.84
C ARG A 58 -18.69 14.05 1.77
N GLU A 59 -18.66 14.95 2.74
CA GLU A 59 -19.58 16.09 2.93
C GLU A 59 -18.92 17.45 2.65
#